data_AF-W9BQY7-F1
#
_entry.id   AF-W9BQY7-F1
#
_cell.length_a   1.000
_cell.length_b   1.000
_cell.length_c   1.000
_cell.angle_alpha   90.00
_cell.angle_beta   90.00
_cell.angle_gamma   90.00
#
_symmetry.space_group_name_H-M   'P 1'
#
loop_
_entity.id
_entity.type
_entity.pdbx_description
1 polymer ?
#
loop_
_entity_poly.entity_id
_entity_poly.type
_entity_poly.pdbx_seq_one_letter_code
_entity_poly.pdbx_strand_id
1 'polypeptide(L)'
;MFARALAPVATRALAAAAASAIIFSASVQANPVKTSEAAGGRVVRSVEVPFVDLDLTTPAGAATLQARLKTASRQVCGTPETPTLRERIDYRNCVSETIASGQRAMVTLIARAEAGERFKPGERIAVGS
;
A
#
# COMPACT_ATOMS: atom_id res chain seq x y z
N MET A 1 -37.35 40.40 12.15
CA MET A 1 -36.29 39.67 11.42
C MET A 1 -36.49 38.18 11.69
N PHE A 2 -37.32 37.56 10.86
CA PHE A 2 -37.81 36.17 10.87
C PHE A 2 -37.85 35.74 9.40
N ALA A 3 -37.69 34.51 8.94
CA ALA A 3 -37.29 33.24 9.50
C ALA A 3 -36.90 32.34 8.30
N ARG A 4 -35.99 31.42 8.56
CA ARG A 4 -35.75 30.11 7.95
C ARG A 4 -36.61 29.65 6.73
N ALA A 5 -35.86 29.10 5.76
CA ALA A 5 -35.95 27.73 5.24
C ALA A 5 -36.43 27.50 3.79
N LEU A 6 -35.95 26.36 3.28
CA LEU A 6 -36.47 25.50 2.21
C LEU A 6 -35.89 25.72 0.80
N ALA A 7 -34.97 24.82 0.44
CA ALA A 7 -34.71 24.44 -0.94
C ALA A 7 -35.97 23.83 -1.58
N PRO A 8 -36.17 23.98 -2.90
CA PRO A 8 -37.00 23.08 -3.66
C PRO A 8 -36.14 22.13 -4.51
N VAL A 9 -36.41 20.85 -4.27
CA VAL A 9 -36.23 19.71 -5.18
C VAL A 9 -37.01 19.94 -6.47
N ALA A 10 -36.57 19.32 -7.58
CA ALA A 10 -37.39 18.70 -8.64
C ALA A 10 -37.05 19.09 -10.10
N THR A 11 -36.32 18.16 -10.74
CA THR A 11 -36.63 17.49 -12.03
C THR A 11 -37.04 18.25 -13.30
N ARG A 12 -36.25 17.92 -14.36
CA ARG A 12 -36.58 17.60 -15.77
C ARG A 12 -36.82 18.75 -16.76
N ALA A 13 -35.94 18.87 -17.78
CA ALA A 13 -36.23 18.55 -19.20
C ALA A 13 -35.12 19.01 -20.20
N LEU A 14 -34.65 18.04 -21.01
CA LEU A 14 -34.20 18.09 -22.42
C LEU A 14 -33.00 18.96 -22.91
N ALA A 15 -31.94 18.24 -23.32
CA ALA A 15 -31.20 18.27 -24.62
C ALA A 15 -30.59 19.60 -25.13
N ALA A 16 -29.37 19.73 -25.69
CA ALA A 16 -28.34 18.82 -26.20
C ALA A 16 -27.01 19.60 -26.42
N ALA A 17 -25.96 18.88 -26.83
CA ALA A 17 -24.70 19.34 -27.45
C ALA A 17 -23.46 19.56 -26.54
N ALA A 18 -22.76 18.44 -26.32
CA ALA A 18 -21.31 18.24 -26.46
C ALA A 18 -20.33 19.37 -26.11
N ALA A 19 -19.62 19.22 -24.99
CA ALA A 19 -18.16 19.43 -24.91
C ALA A 19 -17.60 18.82 -23.61
N SER A 20 -16.82 17.76 -23.77
CA SER A 20 -15.62 17.43 -22.99
C SER A 20 -15.69 17.45 -21.45
N ALA A 21 -15.83 16.26 -20.86
CA ALA A 21 -15.07 15.93 -19.65
C ALA A 21 -14.74 14.43 -19.68
N ILE A 22 -13.61 14.10 -20.30
CA ILE A 22 -12.93 12.83 -20.06
C ILE A 22 -12.60 12.86 -18.56
N ILE A 23 -13.41 12.19 -17.74
CA ILE A 23 -13.01 11.92 -16.37
C ILE A 23 -11.92 10.87 -16.50
N PHE A 24 -10.68 11.35 -16.63
CA PHE A 24 -9.50 10.54 -16.56
C PHE A 24 -9.50 9.95 -15.15
N SER A 25 -9.97 8.70 -15.03
CA SER A 25 -9.82 7.93 -13.81
C SER A 25 -8.32 7.89 -13.51
N ALA A 26 -7.87 8.73 -12.60
CA ALA A 26 -6.50 8.68 -12.12
C ALA A 26 -6.34 7.33 -11.42
N SER A 27 -5.75 6.37 -12.14
CA SER A 27 -5.26 5.13 -11.56
C SER A 27 -4.32 5.54 -10.43
N VAL A 28 -4.80 5.49 -9.18
CA VAL A 28 -3.95 5.68 -8.01
C VAL A 28 -2.97 4.52 -8.04
N GLN A 29 -1.82 4.73 -8.66
CA GLN A 29 -0.72 3.79 -8.60
C GLN A 29 -0.33 3.75 -7.13
N ALA A 30 -0.69 2.65 -6.48
CA ALA A 30 -0.52 2.42 -5.06
C ALA A 30 0.97 2.26 -4.75
N ASN A 31 1.72 3.35 -4.86
CA ASN A 31 3.12 3.40 -4.48
C ASN A 31 3.18 3.26 -2.96
N PRO A 32 4.13 2.47 -2.45
CA PRO A 32 4.27 2.29 -1.03
C PRO A 32 4.97 3.53 -0.43
N VAL A 33 4.45 4.01 0.69
CA VAL A 33 4.98 5.20 1.39
C VAL A 33 6.23 4.78 2.14
N LYS A 34 7.34 5.53 1.98
CA LYS A 34 8.59 5.30 2.70
C LYS A 34 8.64 6.21 3.92
N THR A 35 8.80 5.63 5.11
CA THR A 35 9.06 6.38 6.35
C THR A 35 10.44 6.00 6.87
N SER A 36 11.13 6.96 7.49
CA SER A 36 12.48 6.79 8.03
C SER A 36 12.50 7.39 9.43
N GLU A 37 12.73 6.56 10.44
CA GLU A 37 12.82 6.99 11.84
C GLU A 37 14.23 6.74 12.36
N ALA A 38 14.80 7.70 13.10
CA ALA A 38 16.11 7.55 13.72
C ALA A 38 15.93 7.15 15.20
N ALA A 39 16.00 5.85 15.50
CA ALA A 39 15.93 5.34 16.87
C ALA A 39 17.34 4.91 17.33
N GLY A 40 17.89 5.59 18.34
CA GLY A 40 19.17 5.22 18.96
C GLY A 40 20.38 5.22 18.00
N GLY A 41 20.39 6.11 17.00
CA GLY A 41 21.47 6.21 16.00
C GLY A 41 21.37 5.21 14.84
N ARG A 42 20.32 4.38 14.78
CA ARG A 42 19.99 3.56 13.61
C ARG A 42 18.83 4.19 12.83
N VAL A 43 18.98 4.29 11.52
CA VAL A 43 17.91 4.71 10.62
C VAL A 43 17.05 3.49 10.30
N VAL A 44 15.88 3.40 10.92
CA VAL A 44 14.86 2.39 10.61
C VAL A 44 14.08 2.89 9.42
N ARG A 45 14.19 2.19 8.29
CA ARG A 45 13.39 2.47 7.09
C ARG A 45 12.23 1.51 7.07
N SER A 46 11.03 2.04 6.88
CA SER A 46 9.84 1.22 6.69
C SER A 46 9.06 1.67 5.47
N VAL A 47 8.36 0.72 4.86
CA VAL A 47 7.62 0.93 3.63
C VAL A 47 6.22 0.35 3.81
N GLU A 48 5.20 1.17 3.58
CA GLU A 48 3.80 0.77 3.73
C GLU A 48 3.25 0.15 2.45
N VAL A 49 2.98 -1.15 2.49
CA VAL A 49 2.45 -1.92 1.37
C VAL A 49 0.93 -1.99 1.44
N PRO A 50 0.20 -1.58 0.39
CA PRO A 50 -1.25 -1.75 0.33
C PRO A 50 -1.59 -3.21 -0.03
N PHE A 51 -2.60 -3.76 0.62
CA PHE A 51 -3.05 -5.14 0.40
C PHE A 51 -4.57 -5.29 0.30
N VAL A 52 -5.34 -4.25 0.61
CA VAL A 52 -6.82 -4.29 0.69
C VAL A 52 -7.51 -4.52 -0.66
N ASP A 53 -6.77 -4.33 -1.75
CA ASP A 53 -7.20 -4.62 -3.11
C ASP A 53 -7.04 -6.10 -3.50
N LEU A 54 -6.44 -6.90 -2.62
CA LEU A 54 -6.15 -8.32 -2.86
C LEU A 54 -7.10 -9.20 -2.05
N ASP A 55 -7.57 -10.28 -2.69
CA ASP A 55 -8.21 -11.37 -1.98
C ASP A 55 -7.16 -12.33 -1.40
N LEU A 56 -6.82 -12.12 -0.12
CA LEU A 56 -5.82 -12.91 0.59
C LEU A 56 -6.25 -14.35 0.90
N THR A 57 -7.52 -14.70 0.67
CA THR A 57 -8.01 -16.09 0.80
C THR A 57 -7.68 -16.93 -0.44
N THR A 58 -7.23 -16.29 -1.53
CA THR A 58 -6.83 -16.97 -2.76
C THR A 58 -5.31 -17.12 -2.87
N PRO A 59 -4.82 -18.21 -3.49
CA PRO A 59 -3.40 -18.36 -3.77
C PRO A 59 -2.82 -17.21 -4.62
N ALA A 60 -3.63 -16.67 -5.54
CA ALA A 60 -3.22 -15.57 -6.41
C ALA A 60 -3.06 -14.25 -5.65
N GLY A 61 -3.99 -13.91 -4.75
CA GLY A 61 -3.89 -12.72 -3.91
C GLY A 61 -2.72 -12.80 -2.93
N ALA A 62 -2.51 -13.96 -2.29
CA ALA A 62 -1.36 -14.20 -1.42
C ALA A 62 -0.02 -14.07 -2.17
N ALA A 63 0.09 -14.66 -3.37
CA ALA A 63 1.29 -14.54 -4.21
C ALA A 63 1.55 -13.08 -4.65
N THR A 64 0.48 -12.32 -4.95
CA THR A 64 0.59 -10.91 -5.30
C THR A 64 1.11 -10.08 -4.13
N LEU A 65 0.60 -10.31 -2.92
CA LEU A 65 1.10 -9.65 -1.72
C LEU A 65 2.57 -10.01 -1.46
N GLN A 66 2.94 -11.29 -1.58
CA GLN A 66 4.32 -11.73 -1.43
C GLN A 66 5.27 -11.01 -2.41
N ALA A 67 4.86 -10.84 -3.66
CA ALA A 67 5.62 -10.09 -4.66
C ALA A 67 5.77 -8.60 -4.27
N ARG A 68 4.70 -7.98 -3.76
CA ARG A 68 4.75 -6.58 -3.26
C ARG A 68 5.69 -6.44 -2.07
N LEU A 69 5.64 -7.35 -1.11
CA LEU A 69 6.53 -7.37 0.06
C LEU A 69 8.00 -7.52 -0.36
N LYS A 70 8.30 -8.38 -1.35
CA LYS A 70 9.65 -8.53 -1.90
C LYS A 70 10.16 -7.22 -2.54
N THR A 71 9.31 -6.52 -3.27
CA THR A 71 9.64 -5.22 -3.86
C THR A 71 9.85 -4.16 -2.78
N ALA A 72 8.95 -4.08 -1.79
CA ALA A 72 9.08 -3.16 -0.65
C ALA A 72 10.36 -3.42 0.15
N SER A 73 10.72 -4.69 0.39
CA SER A 73 11.94 -5.08 1.10
C SER A 73 13.20 -4.55 0.40
N ARG A 74 13.24 -4.60 -0.94
CA ARG A 74 14.35 -4.01 -1.71
C ARG A 74 14.39 -2.49 -1.59
N GLN A 75 13.23 -1.84 -1.51
CA GLN A 75 13.15 -0.39 -1.34
C GLN A 75 13.58 0.07 0.05
N VAL A 76 13.28 -0.72 1.10
CA VAL A 76 13.73 -0.50 2.48
C VAL A 76 15.25 -0.56 2.56
N CYS A 77 15.84 -1.64 2.04
CA CYS A 77 17.29 -1.85 2.13
C CYS A 77 18.10 -0.90 1.25
N GLY A 78 17.50 -0.41 0.14
CA GLY A 78 18.21 0.38 -0.85
C GLY A 78 19.25 -0.44 -1.61
N THR A 79 19.67 0.01 -2.78
CA THR A 79 20.75 -0.62 -3.54
C THR A 79 21.90 0.37 -3.68
N PRO A 80 23.11 0.06 -3.20
CA PRO A 80 24.27 0.92 -3.42
C PRO A 80 24.63 0.95 -4.92
N GLU A 81 25.07 2.08 -5.44
CA GLU A 81 25.43 2.23 -6.87
C GLU A 81 26.67 1.40 -7.25
N THR A 82 27.68 1.37 -6.37
CA THR A 82 28.91 0.59 -6.54
C THR A 82 29.26 -0.16 -5.24
N PRO A 83 28.57 -1.27 -4.93
CA PRO A 83 28.74 -1.94 -3.65
C PRO A 83 30.02 -2.77 -3.60
N THR A 84 30.79 -2.58 -2.53
CA THR A 84 31.84 -3.47 -2.06
C THR A 84 31.29 -4.87 -1.75
N LEU A 85 32.17 -5.86 -1.60
CA LEU A 85 31.75 -7.22 -1.22
C LEU A 85 30.98 -7.25 0.11
N ARG A 86 31.41 -6.43 1.08
CA ARG A 86 30.76 -6.32 2.38
C ARG A 86 29.35 -5.76 2.25
N GLU A 87 29.18 -4.66 1.52
CA GLU A 87 27.86 -4.05 1.29
C GLU A 87 26.90 -4.98 0.52
N ARG A 88 27.42 -5.85 -0.36
CA ARG A 88 26.59 -6.89 -1.00
C ARG A 88 26.05 -7.89 0.01
N ILE A 89 26.88 -8.33 0.96
CA ILE A 89 26.47 -9.24 2.03
C ILE A 89 25.43 -8.55 2.92
N ASP A 90 25.71 -7.32 3.34
CA ASP A 90 24.80 -6.53 4.17
C ASP A 90 23.45 -6.30 3.49
N TYR A 91 23.44 -5.97 2.20
CA TYR A 91 22.22 -5.85 1.40
C TYR A 91 21.43 -7.15 1.34
N ARG A 92 22.10 -8.29 1.12
CA ARG A 92 21.43 -9.61 1.09
C ARG A 92 20.81 -9.96 2.43
N ASN A 93 21.53 -9.71 3.53
CA ASN A 93 21.04 -9.95 4.87
C ASN A 93 19.82 -9.07 5.17
N CYS A 94 19.92 -7.77 4.88
CA CYS A 94 18.80 -6.84 5.04
C CYS A 94 17.57 -7.30 4.27
N VAL A 95 17.70 -7.65 2.99
CA VAL A 95 16.57 -8.08 2.17
C VAL A 95 15.97 -9.38 2.71
N SER A 96 16.80 -10.34 3.13
CA SER A 96 16.34 -11.60 3.71
C SER A 96 15.55 -11.40 5.00
N GLU A 97 16.08 -10.60 5.93
CA GLU A 97 15.44 -10.28 7.21
C GLU A 97 14.13 -9.52 7.01
N THR A 98 14.14 -8.53 6.12
CA THR A 98 12.97 -7.70 5.80
C THR A 98 11.85 -8.54 5.16
N ILE A 99 12.20 -9.47 4.25
CA ILE A 99 11.23 -10.42 3.68
C ILE A 99 10.65 -11.33 4.75
N ALA A 100 11.50 -11.90 5.62
CA ALA A 100 11.03 -12.78 6.69
C ALA A 100 10.09 -12.03 7.66
N SER A 101 10.38 -10.76 7.94
CA SER A 101 9.50 -9.88 8.71
C SER A 101 8.15 -9.67 8.03
N GLY A 102 8.15 -9.28 6.75
CA GLY A 102 6.93 -9.11 5.97
C GLY A 102 6.10 -10.39 5.85
N GLN A 103 6.75 -11.55 5.71
CA GLN A 103 6.07 -12.85 5.64
C GLN A 103 5.32 -13.20 6.93
N ARG A 104 5.90 -12.93 8.11
CA ARG A 104 5.20 -13.16 9.38
C ARG A 104 3.91 -12.35 9.46
N ALA A 105 4.00 -11.07 9.10
CA ALA A 105 2.83 -10.20 9.09
C ALA A 105 1.81 -10.59 8.00
N MET A 106 2.28 -11.07 6.84
CA MET A 106 1.42 -11.65 5.79
C MET A 106 0.62 -12.87 6.29
N VAL A 107 1.25 -13.80 7.00
CA VAL A 107 0.56 -14.98 7.57
C VAL A 107 -0.54 -14.55 8.53
N THR A 108 -0.29 -13.54 9.37
CA THR A 108 -1.32 -12.97 10.24
C THR A 108 -2.48 -12.38 9.45
N LEU A 109 -2.21 -11.66 8.35
CA LEU A 109 -3.27 -11.09 7.50
C LEU A 109 -4.09 -12.17 6.79
N ILE A 110 -3.45 -13.23 6.29
CA ILE A 110 -4.15 -14.35 5.65
C ILE A 110 -5.08 -15.02 6.66
N ALA A 111 -4.59 -15.33 7.88
CA ALA A 111 -5.41 -15.94 8.92
C ALA A 111 -6.64 -15.07 9.30
N ARG A 112 -6.47 -13.75 9.34
CA ARG A 112 -7.59 -12.81 9.57
C ARG A 112 -8.60 -12.81 8.42
N ALA A 113 -8.13 -12.81 7.18
CA ALA A 113 -8.98 -12.89 6.00
C ALA A 113 -9.78 -14.21 5.97
N GLU A 114 -9.14 -15.33 6.29
CA GLU A 114 -9.77 -16.65 6.42
C GLU A 114 -10.79 -16.69 7.56
N ALA A 115 -10.55 -15.96 8.65
CA ALA A 115 -11.52 -15.79 9.74
C ALA A 115 -12.71 -14.86 9.38
N GLY A 116 -12.75 -14.33 8.15
CA GLY A 116 -13.83 -13.47 7.65
C GLY A 116 -13.69 -12.00 8.04
N GLU A 117 -12.51 -11.56 8.50
CA GLU A 117 -12.24 -10.14 8.75
C GLU A 117 -12.31 -9.35 7.45
N ARG A 118 -12.99 -8.19 7.48
CA ARG A 118 -13.00 -7.24 6.37
C ARG A 118 -12.07 -6.07 6.69
N PHE A 119 -10.98 -5.97 5.94
CA PHE A 119 -10.02 -4.88 6.06
C PHE A 119 -10.63 -3.55 5.66
N LYS A 120 -10.19 -2.48 6.31
CA LYS A 120 -10.69 -1.13 6.02
C LYS A 120 -10.08 -0.59 4.73
N PRO A 121 -10.79 0.23 3.94
CA PRO A 121 -10.20 0.90 2.80
C PRO A 121 -8.95 1.69 3.20
N GLY A 122 -7.85 1.49 2.46
CA GLY A 122 -6.58 2.15 2.72
C GLY A 122 -5.70 1.52 3.80
N GLU A 123 -6.08 0.37 4.36
CA GLU A 123 -5.23 -0.38 5.29
C GLU A 123 -3.95 -0.88 4.60
N ARG A 124 -2.83 -0.82 5.34
CA ARG A 124 -1.49 -1.09 4.82
C ARG A 124 -0.68 -1.87 5.84
N ILE A 125 0.23 -2.69 5.34
CA ILE A 125 1.20 -3.42 6.15
C ILE A 125 2.55 -2.70 6.08
N ALA A 126 3.12 -2.35 7.23
CA ALA A 126 4.44 -1.76 7.31
C ALA A 126 5.51 -2.87 7.24
N VAL A 127 6.50 -2.70 6.38
CA VAL A 127 7.65 -3.59 6.26
C VAL A 127 8.90 -2.78 6.51
N GLY A 128 9.68 -3.12 7.53
CA GLY A 128 10.90 -2.41 7.89
C GLY A 128 12.10 -3.33 8.12
N SER A 129 13.28 -2.71 8.11
CA SER A 129 14.59 -3.30 8.45
C SER A 129 14.93 -3.09 9.91
#